data_AF-A0A162ZR13-F1
#
_entry.id   AF-A0A162ZR13-F1
#
_cell.length_a   1.000
_cell.length_b   1.000
_cell.length_c   1.000
_cell.angle_alpha   90.00
_cell.angle_beta   90.00
_cell.angle_gamma   90.00
#
_symmetry.space_group_name_H-M   'P 1'
#
loop_
_entity.id
_entity.type
_entity.pdbx_description
1 polymer ?
#
loop_
_entity_poly.entity_id
_entity_poly.type
_entity_poly.pdbx_seq_one_letter_code
_entity_poly.pdbx_strand_id
1 'polypeptide(L)'
;MSMYFTVEAKADEVYFVETKTKFNLCYCFRILARHPKWKPSAPAKKKGRNSKVAASAPNPIGEGINEEEFPARPAGRKFAKEQEATRRKWEEKVERLIALHSESIAKGDERKKLLKKTMESNVLVAKAIREKNAVLQRTQDIKVLLIDTSLIADPVSRQMMLDLKKEV
;
A
#
# COMPACT_ATOMS: atom_id res chain seq x y z
N MET A 1 18.08 8.78 13.12
CA MET A 1 16.81 8.74 12.35
C MET A 1 15.69 8.17 13.22
N SER A 2 15.28 8.88 14.28
CA SER A 2 14.21 8.44 15.19
C SER A 2 13.51 9.64 15.83
N MET A 3 13.09 10.58 14.99
CA MET A 3 12.13 11.63 15.37
C MET A 3 10.91 11.64 14.44
N TYR A 4 11.02 11.08 13.23
CA TYR A 4 9.95 11.12 12.23
C TYR A 4 8.82 10.11 12.50
N PHE A 5 9.13 8.90 12.97
CA PHE A 5 8.13 7.85 13.25
C PHE A 5 7.18 8.20 14.40
N THR A 6 7.69 8.88 15.43
CA THR A 6 6.87 9.32 16.58
C THR A 6 5.99 10.51 16.24
N VAL A 7 6.35 11.30 15.23
CA VAL A 7 5.51 12.42 14.76
C VAL A 7 4.36 11.89 13.92
N GLU A 8 4.59 10.90 13.05
CA GLU A 8 3.53 10.24 12.28
C GLU A 8 2.49 9.56 13.15
N ALA A 9 2.91 8.75 14.13
CA ALA A 9 1.96 8.04 14.99
C ALA A 9 1.07 8.99 15.81
N LYS A 10 1.64 10.11 16.29
CA LYS A 10 0.86 11.14 17.00
C LYS A 10 -0.07 11.92 16.06
N ALA A 11 0.35 12.18 14.82
CA ALA A 11 -0.47 12.85 13.83
C ALA A 11 -1.69 11.99 13.43
N ASP A 12 -1.50 10.69 13.26
CA ASP A 12 -2.57 9.75 12.94
C ASP A 12 -3.61 9.65 14.07
N GLU A 13 -3.14 9.60 15.33
CA GLU A 13 -4.01 9.52 16.51
C GLU A 13 -4.84 10.80 16.68
N VAL A 14 -4.20 11.98 16.59
CA VAL A 14 -4.90 13.27 16.69
C VAL A 14 -5.93 13.44 15.57
N TYR A 15 -5.58 13.09 14.33
CA TYR A 15 -6.48 13.22 13.17
C TYR A 15 -7.67 12.24 13.24
N PHE A 16 -7.45 11.02 13.73
CA PHE A 16 -8.51 10.04 13.93
C PHE A 16 -9.50 10.49 15.02
N VAL A 17 -9.00 11.08 16.11
CA VAL A 17 -9.85 11.64 17.18
C VAL A 17 -10.72 12.79 16.64
N GLU A 18 -10.17 13.65 15.79
CA GLU A 18 -10.86 14.83 15.27
C GLU A 18 -11.87 14.49 14.15
N THR A 19 -11.54 13.56 13.26
CA THR A 19 -12.34 13.28 12.06
C THR A 19 -13.08 11.93 12.08
N LYS A 20 -12.79 11.07 13.06
CA LYS A 20 -13.24 9.66 13.12
C LYS A 20 -12.86 8.81 11.90
N THR A 21 -11.88 9.25 11.11
CA THR A 21 -11.41 8.53 9.92
C THR A 21 -9.91 8.28 10.00
N LYS A 22 -9.46 7.08 9.59
CA LYS A 22 -8.03 6.74 9.61
C LYS A 22 -7.29 7.61 8.60
N PHE A 23 -6.24 8.29 9.05
CA PHE A 23 -5.39 9.10 8.20
C PHE A 23 -4.84 8.24 7.06
N ASN A 24 -5.17 8.62 5.83
CA ASN A 24 -4.74 7.90 4.64
C ASN A 24 -3.76 8.79 3.87
N LEU A 25 -2.48 8.55 4.08
CA LEU A 25 -1.40 9.28 3.43
C LEU A 25 -1.56 9.33 1.90
N CYS A 26 -2.06 8.24 1.31
CA CYS A 26 -2.30 8.13 -0.13
C CYS A 26 -3.44 9.07 -0.61
N TYR A 27 -4.46 9.28 0.23
CA TYR A 27 -5.52 10.24 -0.02
C TYR A 27 -5.01 11.69 0.06
N CYS A 28 -4.18 12.00 1.07
CA CYS A 28 -3.55 13.31 1.22
C CYS A 28 -2.64 13.64 0.01
N PHE A 29 -1.83 12.70 -0.45
CA PHE A 29 -1.01 12.88 -1.65
C PHE A 29 -1.84 13.19 -2.90
N ARG A 30 -3.01 12.55 -3.07
CA ARG A 30 -3.91 12.85 -4.19
C ARG A 30 -4.50 14.26 -4.12
N ILE A 31 -4.83 14.76 -2.92
CA ILE A 31 -5.30 16.13 -2.73
C ILE A 31 -4.17 17.13 -3.03
N LEU A 32 -2.97 16.89 -2.48
CA LEU A 32 -1.81 17.76 -2.68
C LEU A 32 -1.38 17.81 -4.15
N ALA A 33 -1.39 16.67 -4.86
CA ALA A 33 -1.05 16.60 -6.28
C ALA A 33 -2.01 17.39 -7.18
N ARG A 34 -3.27 17.59 -6.76
CA ARG A 34 -4.27 18.37 -7.51
C ARG A 34 -4.07 19.88 -7.37
N HIS A 35 -3.28 20.33 -6.40
CA HIS A 35 -3.04 21.76 -6.15
C HIS A 35 -1.54 22.06 -6.09
N PRO A 36 -0.80 22.03 -7.23
CA PRO A 36 0.66 22.19 -7.25
C PRO A 36 1.18 23.60 -6.94
N LYS A 37 0.31 24.60 -6.68
CA LYS A 37 0.68 26.01 -6.53
C LYS A 37 1.15 26.40 -5.12
N TRP A 38 1.84 25.51 -4.42
CA TRP A 38 2.35 25.83 -3.09
C TRP A 38 3.65 26.61 -3.28
N LYS A 39 3.59 27.94 -3.14
CA LYS A 39 4.80 28.76 -3.16
C LYS A 39 5.65 28.39 -1.93
N PRO A 40 6.97 28.15 -2.08
CA PRO A 40 7.85 27.99 -0.95
C PRO A 40 8.02 29.37 -0.30
N SER A 41 7.13 29.72 0.64
CA SER A 41 7.42 30.78 1.60
C SER A 41 8.36 30.21 2.66
N ALA A 42 9.59 29.91 2.26
CA ALA A 42 10.64 29.67 3.24
C ALA A 42 11.04 31.04 3.81
N PRO A 43 11.01 31.25 5.14
CA PRO A 43 11.49 32.49 5.71
C PRO A 43 13.00 32.61 5.40
N ALA A 44 13.35 33.61 4.60
CA ALA A 44 14.74 33.93 4.31
C ALA A 44 15.48 34.20 5.63
N LYS A 45 16.39 33.31 6.02
CA LYS A 45 17.29 33.52 7.15
C LYS A 45 18.10 34.80 6.88
N LYS A 46 17.78 35.88 7.58
CA LYS A 46 18.63 37.08 7.66
C LYS A 46 19.97 36.65 8.26
N LYS A 47 21.07 36.83 7.51
CA LYS A 47 22.44 36.72 8.04
C LYS A 47 22.61 37.76 9.15
N GLY A 48 22.75 37.30 10.39
CA GLY A 48 23.12 38.14 11.52
C GLY A 48 24.51 38.74 11.31
N ARG A 49 24.57 40.07 11.33
CA ARG A 49 25.76 40.91 11.28
C ARG A 49 26.71 40.59 12.44
N ASN A 50 27.99 40.43 12.13
CA ASN A 50 29.09 40.53 13.09
C ASN A 50 29.02 41.89 13.79
N SER A 51 28.88 41.93 15.11
CA SER A 51 29.16 43.13 15.90
C SER A 51 30.49 42.94 16.62
N LYS A 52 31.44 43.76 16.18
CA LYS A 52 32.73 44.02 16.75
C LYS A 52 32.49 44.97 17.92
N VAL A 53 32.86 44.60 19.14
CA VAL A 53 33.00 45.56 20.26
C VAL A 53 34.41 45.39 20.80
N ALA A 54 35.19 46.46 20.68
CA ALA A 54 36.49 46.65 21.28
C ALA A 54 36.36 47.79 22.32
N ALA A 55 36.97 47.62 23.50
CA ALA A 55 37.33 48.71 24.40
C ALA A 55 38.45 48.26 25.38
N SER A 56 39.50 49.10 25.48
CA SER A 56 40.73 49.09 26.32
C SER A 56 40.57 48.68 27.79
N ALA A 57 41.44 47.84 28.41
CA ALA A 57 42.79 48.03 29.05
C ALA A 57 42.77 48.74 30.44
N PRO A 58 43.73 48.57 31.40
CA PRO A 58 44.89 47.64 31.54
C PRO A 58 45.01 46.90 32.93
N ASN A 59 45.91 45.90 32.96
CA ASN A 59 46.52 45.06 34.04
C ASN A 59 46.73 45.70 35.46
N PRO A 60 46.90 44.93 36.59
CA PRO A 60 48.08 44.05 36.78
C PRO A 60 48.05 42.84 37.74
N ILE A 61 49.05 41.96 37.53
CA ILE A 61 49.83 41.17 38.50
C ILE A 61 49.08 40.12 39.36
N GLY A 62 49.32 38.86 39.00
CA GLY A 62 49.01 37.67 39.80
C GLY A 62 49.92 36.54 39.36
N GLU A 63 50.99 36.37 40.13
CA GLU A 63 52.12 35.48 39.95
C GLU A 63 51.73 34.00 40.10
N GLY A 64 52.16 33.17 39.14
CA GLY A 64 52.45 31.74 39.28
C GLY A 64 51.32 30.76 39.62
N ILE A 65 50.94 29.89 38.67
CA ILE A 65 50.80 28.44 38.94
C ILE A 65 51.09 27.66 37.64
N ASN A 66 52.22 26.94 37.67
CA ASN A 66 52.50 25.61 37.14
C ASN A 66 51.78 25.14 35.86
N GLU A 67 52.56 24.83 34.82
CA GLU A 67 52.14 23.99 33.69
C GLU A 67 51.86 22.56 34.19
N GLU A 68 50.65 22.32 34.67
CA GLU A 68 50.16 20.95 34.89
C GLU A 68 49.50 20.47 33.60
N GLU A 69 50.32 19.82 32.77
CA GLU A 69 49.94 19.04 31.61
C GLU A 69 48.89 18.00 32.02
N PHE A 70 47.61 18.35 31.85
CA PHE A 70 46.51 17.40 32.02
C PHE A 70 46.69 16.27 31.00
N PRO A 71 46.84 14.99 31.42
CA PRO A 71 46.75 13.89 30.49
C PRO A 71 45.30 13.84 30.00
N ALA A 72 45.09 14.23 28.74
CA ALA A 72 43.81 14.10 28.07
C ALA A 72 43.35 12.64 28.16
N ARG A 73 42.40 12.36 29.05
CA ARG A 73 41.70 11.07 29.09
C ARG A 73 41.10 10.83 27.71
N PRO A 74 41.34 9.67 27.05
CA PRO A 74 40.78 9.41 25.75
C PRO A 74 39.26 9.22 25.88
N ALA A 75 38.51 10.27 25.60
CA ALA A 75 37.06 10.28 25.50
C ALA A 75 36.61 9.56 24.22
N GLY A 76 36.88 8.25 24.11
CA GLY A 76 36.60 7.48 22.88
C GLY A 76 35.92 6.13 23.09
N ARG A 77 36.11 5.47 24.23
CA ARG A 77 35.63 4.08 24.41
C ARG A 77 34.12 3.94 24.63
N LYS A 78 33.43 4.95 25.16
CA LYS A 78 31.98 4.85 25.43
C LYS A 78 31.13 5.02 24.16
N PHE A 79 31.55 5.91 23.26
CA PHE A 79 30.83 6.18 22.01
C PHE A 79 30.87 5.02 21.02
N ALA A 80 32.00 4.32 20.90
CA ALA A 80 32.15 3.19 19.98
C ALA A 80 31.22 2.01 20.34
N LYS A 81 31.09 1.67 21.64
CA LYS A 81 30.18 0.61 22.11
C LYS A 81 28.71 0.93 21.85
N GLU A 82 28.30 2.17 22.02
CA GLU A 82 26.92 2.60 21.81
C GLU A 82 26.55 2.65 20.32
N GLN A 83 27.50 3.07 19.47
CA GLN A 83 27.34 3.03 18.02
C GLN A 83 27.21 1.59 17.51
N GLU A 84 28.02 0.66 18.03
CA GLU A 84 27.95 -0.74 17.65
C GLU A 84 26.65 -1.41 18.09
N ALA A 85 26.16 -1.11 19.30
CA ALA A 85 24.84 -1.57 19.76
C ALA A 85 23.69 -1.02 18.89
N THR A 86 23.80 0.23 18.47
CA THR A 86 22.80 0.87 17.60
C THR A 86 22.83 0.26 16.19
N ARG A 87 24.03 -0.04 15.67
CA ARG A 87 24.23 -0.69 14.37
C ARG A 87 23.63 -2.10 14.35
N ARG A 88 23.90 -2.92 15.38
CA ARG A 88 23.31 -4.27 15.51
C ARG A 88 21.77 -4.24 15.53
N LYS A 89 21.19 -3.31 16.30
CA LYS A 89 19.72 -3.11 16.33
C LYS A 89 19.15 -2.72 14.97
N TRP A 90 19.90 -1.96 14.17
CA TRP A 90 19.50 -1.60 12.80
C TRP A 90 19.60 -2.79 11.86
N GLU A 91 20.69 -3.55 11.91
CA GLU A 91 20.88 -4.78 11.13
C GLU A 91 19.74 -5.78 11.41
N GLU A 92 19.41 -6.04 12.69
CA GLU A 92 18.29 -6.91 13.07
C GLU A 92 16.93 -6.42 12.54
N LYS A 93 16.69 -5.10 12.54
CA LYS A 93 15.45 -4.54 11.96
C LYS A 93 15.39 -4.73 10.45
N VAL A 94 16.51 -4.56 9.77
CA VAL A 94 16.60 -4.76 8.31
C VAL A 94 16.35 -6.23 7.97
N GLU A 95 16.97 -7.17 8.69
CA GLU A 95 16.72 -8.60 8.48
C GLU A 95 15.26 -8.98 8.69
N ARG A 96 14.62 -8.47 9.75
CA ARG A 96 13.17 -8.70 9.97
C ARG A 96 12.32 -8.14 8.84
N LEU A 97 12.65 -6.97 8.30
CA LEU A 97 11.93 -6.38 7.16
C LEU A 97 12.11 -7.21 5.89
N ILE A 98 13.33 -7.70 5.63
CA ILE A 98 13.61 -8.58 4.48
C ILE A 98 12.80 -9.88 4.62
N ALA A 99 12.83 -10.53 5.78
CA ALA A 99 12.09 -11.75 6.03
C ALA A 99 10.57 -11.56 5.82
N LEU A 100 10.01 -10.48 6.37
CA LEU A 100 8.59 -10.15 6.21
C LEU A 100 8.22 -9.87 4.74
N HIS A 101 9.11 -9.19 4.01
CA HIS A 101 8.90 -8.92 2.59
C HIS A 101 8.92 -10.20 1.75
N SER A 102 9.90 -11.07 1.99
CA SER A 102 9.99 -12.39 1.32
C SER A 102 8.77 -13.26 1.61
N GLU A 103 8.28 -13.28 2.86
CA GLU A 103 7.05 -14.00 3.21
C GLU A 103 5.83 -13.43 2.48
N SER A 104 5.73 -12.09 2.38
CA SER A 104 4.65 -11.44 1.64
C SER A 104 4.68 -11.77 0.15
N ILE A 105 5.86 -11.87 -0.46
CA ILE A 105 6.01 -12.27 -1.87
C ILE A 105 5.54 -13.72 -2.06
N ALA A 106 6.00 -14.64 -1.20
CA ALA A 106 5.61 -16.05 -1.27
C ALA A 106 4.09 -16.23 -1.15
N LYS A 107 3.44 -15.55 -0.19
CA LYS A 107 1.97 -15.54 -0.06
C LYS A 107 1.27 -14.96 -1.30
N GLY A 108 1.87 -13.95 -1.92
CA GLY A 108 1.39 -13.37 -3.18
C GLY A 108 1.38 -14.38 -4.33
N ASP A 109 2.45 -15.16 -4.46
CA ASP A 109 2.59 -16.18 -5.50
C ASP A 109 1.61 -17.35 -5.32
N GLU A 110 1.39 -17.81 -4.07
CA GLU A 110 0.38 -18.82 -3.77
C GLU A 110 -1.02 -18.34 -4.14
N ARG A 111 -1.37 -17.10 -3.78
CA ARG A 111 -2.66 -16.50 -4.14
C ARG A 111 -2.84 -16.41 -5.65
N LYS A 112 -1.79 -16.02 -6.38
CA LYS A 112 -1.79 -15.95 -7.84
C LYS A 112 -2.02 -17.33 -8.47
N LYS A 113 -1.36 -18.37 -7.96
CA LYS A 113 -1.55 -19.76 -8.40
C LYS A 113 -2.97 -20.25 -8.15
N LEU A 114 -3.54 -19.97 -6.98
CA LEU A 114 -4.92 -20.33 -6.64
C LEU A 114 -5.93 -19.63 -7.56
N LEU A 115 -5.73 -18.33 -7.81
CA LEU A 115 -6.58 -17.55 -8.71
C LEU A 115 -6.56 -18.13 -10.13
N LYS A 116 -5.37 -18.45 -10.65
CA LYS A 116 -5.21 -19.08 -11.97
C LYS A 116 -6.00 -20.40 -12.07
N LYS A 117 -5.83 -21.29 -11.08
CA LYS A 117 -6.57 -22.57 -11.03
C LYS A 117 -8.09 -22.37 -10.98
N THR A 118 -8.54 -21.36 -10.23
CA THR A 118 -9.97 -21.01 -10.12
C THR A 118 -10.52 -20.52 -11.46
N MET A 119 -9.78 -19.68 -12.18
CA MET A 119 -10.19 -19.21 -13.52
C MET A 119 -10.29 -20.36 -14.52
N GLU A 120 -9.30 -21.26 -14.53
CA GLU A 120 -9.31 -22.45 -15.39
C GLU A 120 -10.52 -23.35 -15.08
N SER A 121 -10.82 -23.57 -13.80
CA SER A 121 -11.99 -24.32 -13.36
C SER A 121 -13.30 -23.65 -13.81
N ASN A 122 -13.41 -22.33 -13.69
CA ASN A 122 -14.59 -21.58 -14.12
C ASN A 122 -14.82 -21.68 -15.64
N VAL A 123 -13.74 -21.70 -16.44
CA VAL A 123 -13.84 -21.91 -17.90
C VAL A 123 -14.44 -23.29 -18.21
N LEU A 124 -14.01 -24.34 -17.50
CA LEU A 124 -14.57 -25.68 -17.67
C LEU A 124 -16.05 -25.74 -17.27
N VAL A 125 -16.42 -25.12 -16.15
CA VAL A 125 -17.82 -25.04 -15.69
C VAL A 125 -18.68 -24.31 -16.73
N ALA A 126 -18.21 -23.16 -17.23
CA ALA A 126 -18.94 -22.40 -18.26
C ALA A 126 -19.10 -23.19 -19.58
N LYS A 127 -18.11 -24.02 -19.93
CA LYS A 127 -18.21 -24.93 -21.09
C LYS A 127 -19.29 -25.99 -20.85
N ALA A 128 -19.26 -26.66 -19.69
CA ALA A 128 -20.24 -27.69 -19.34
C ALA A 128 -21.68 -27.15 -19.29
N ILE A 129 -21.88 -25.92 -18.78
CA ILE A 129 -23.19 -25.26 -18.79
C ILE A 129 -23.68 -25.03 -20.23
N ARG A 130 -22.82 -24.53 -21.12
CA ARG A 130 -23.17 -24.32 -22.53
C ARG A 130 -23.54 -25.63 -23.23
N GLU A 131 -22.76 -26.68 -23.01
CA GLU A 131 -23.04 -28.02 -23.57
C GLU A 131 -24.38 -28.56 -23.05
N LYS A 132 -24.64 -28.46 -21.75
CA LYS A 132 -25.92 -28.86 -21.15
C LYS A 132 -27.09 -28.08 -21.75
N ASN A 133 -26.96 -26.77 -21.90
CA ASN A 133 -28.01 -25.93 -22.48
C ASN A 133 -28.26 -26.29 -23.95
N ALA A 134 -27.22 -26.59 -24.73
CA ALA A 134 -27.38 -27.04 -26.11
C ALA A 134 -28.13 -28.37 -26.20
N VAL A 135 -27.86 -29.32 -25.29
CA VAL A 135 -28.59 -30.60 -25.23
C VAL A 135 -30.05 -30.36 -24.84
N LEU A 136 -30.32 -29.49 -23.86
CA LEU A 136 -31.68 -29.14 -23.46
C LEU A 136 -32.46 -28.50 -24.60
N GLN A 137 -31.85 -27.57 -25.35
CA GLN A 137 -32.47 -26.93 -26.50
C GLN A 137 -32.83 -27.97 -27.57
N ARG A 138 -31.86 -28.80 -27.98
CA ARG A 138 -32.11 -29.89 -28.95
C ARG A 138 -33.22 -30.83 -28.49
N THR A 139 -33.31 -31.11 -27.19
CA THR A 139 -34.36 -31.95 -26.62
C THR A 139 -35.74 -31.28 -26.73
N GLN A 140 -35.82 -29.98 -26.51
CA GLN A 140 -37.06 -29.21 -26.70
C GLN A 140 -37.46 -29.14 -28.16
N ASP A 141 -36.51 -28.90 -29.06
CA ASP A 141 -36.69 -28.89 -30.51
C ASP A 141 -37.27 -30.23 -31.01
N ILE A 142 -36.69 -31.36 -30.58
CA ILE A 142 -37.21 -32.70 -30.90
C ILE A 142 -38.64 -32.88 -30.37
N LYS A 143 -38.93 -32.41 -29.15
CA LYS A 143 -40.30 -32.49 -28.60
C LYS A 143 -41.29 -31.71 -29.47
N VAL A 144 -40.92 -30.51 -29.92
CA VAL A 144 -41.75 -29.70 -30.83
C VAL A 144 -42.02 -30.47 -32.11
N LEU A 145 -41.00 -31.07 -32.74
CA LEU A 145 -41.14 -31.84 -33.97
C LEU A 145 -42.06 -33.07 -33.81
N LEU A 146 -42.04 -33.72 -32.64
CA LEU A 146 -42.82 -34.93 -32.37
C LEU A 146 -44.30 -34.68 -32.00
N ILE A 147 -44.72 -33.44 -31.73
CA ILE A 147 -46.12 -33.14 -31.42
C ILE A 147 -47.00 -33.43 -32.64
N ASP A 148 -48.01 -34.29 -32.49
CA ASP A 148 -49.03 -34.49 -33.52
C ASP A 148 -50.01 -33.30 -33.53
N THR A 149 -49.89 -32.47 -34.55
CA THR A 149 -50.72 -31.26 -34.69
C THR A 149 -52.17 -31.58 -35.05
N SER A 150 -52.47 -32.79 -35.52
CA SER A 150 -53.85 -33.22 -35.81
C SER A 150 -54.71 -33.32 -34.54
N LEU A 151 -54.06 -33.57 -33.39
CA LEU A 151 -54.71 -33.66 -32.07
C LEU A 151 -55.05 -32.29 -31.48
N ILE A 152 -54.58 -31.18 -32.07
CA ILE A 152 -54.86 -29.83 -31.58
C ILE A 152 -56.20 -29.35 -32.17
N ALA A 153 -57.23 -29.22 -31.35
CA ALA A 153 -58.58 -28.84 -31.78
C ALA A 153 -58.68 -27.39 -32.28
N ASP A 154 -57.98 -26.46 -31.64
CA ASP A 154 -57.98 -25.04 -32.02
C ASP A 154 -57.13 -24.80 -33.29
N PRO A 155 -57.72 -24.27 -34.38
CA PRO A 155 -57.00 -24.04 -35.63
C PRO A 155 -55.85 -23.02 -35.51
N VAL A 156 -55.99 -22.02 -34.62
CA VAL A 156 -54.95 -20.99 -34.43
C VAL A 156 -53.73 -21.58 -33.75
N SER A 157 -53.92 -22.30 -32.65
CA SER A 157 -52.85 -23.01 -31.94
C SER A 157 -52.19 -24.07 -32.82
N ARG A 158 -52.97 -24.77 -33.66
CA ARG A 158 -52.45 -25.73 -34.64
C ARG A 158 -51.51 -25.06 -35.64
N GLN A 159 -51.91 -23.92 -36.19
CA GLN A 159 -51.11 -23.15 -37.14
C GLN A 159 -49.81 -22.65 -36.49
N MET A 160 -49.90 -22.12 -35.26
CA MET A 160 -48.72 -21.66 -34.51
C MET A 160 -47.71 -22.79 -34.29
N MET A 161 -48.17 -24.00 -33.94
CA MET A 161 -47.29 -25.16 -33.79
C MET A 161 -46.65 -25.60 -35.11
N LEU A 162 -47.39 -25.53 -36.22
CA LEU A 162 -46.83 -25.81 -37.55
C LEU A 162 -45.76 -24.80 -37.95
N ASP A 163 -45.94 -23.54 -37.61
CA ASP A 163 -44.96 -22.49 -37.90
C ASP A 163 -43.72 -22.65 -37.01
N LEU A 164 -43.90 -22.96 -35.72
CA LEU A 164 -42.78 -23.29 -34.83
C LEU A 164 -41.96 -24.49 -35.31
N LYS A 165 -42.60 -25.52 -35.87
CA LYS A 165 -41.91 -26.67 -36.47
C LYS A 165 -41.06 -26.31 -37.70
N LYS A 166 -41.34 -25.20 -38.39
CA LYS A 166 -40.54 -24.73 -39.53
C LYS A 166 -39.30 -23.94 -39.09
N GLU A 167 -39.34 -23.35 -37.90
CA GLU A 167 -38.25 -22.55 -37.33
C GLU A 167 -37.21 -23.40 -36.60
N VAL A 168 -37.58 -24.63 -36.21
CA VAL A 168 -36.72 -25.66 -35.62
C VAL A 168 -35.96 -26.43 -36.70
#